data_AF-A0A3N1NWI8-F1
#
_entry.id   AF-A0A3N1NWI8-F1
#
_cell.length_a   1.000
_cell.length_b   1.000
_cell.length_c   1.000
_cell.angle_alpha   90.00
_cell.angle_beta   90.00
_cell.angle_gamma   90.00
#
_symmetry.space_group_name_H-M   'P 1'
#
loop_
_entity.id
_entity.type
_entity.pdbx_description
1 polymer ?
#
loop_
_entity_poly.entity_id
_entity_poly.type
_entity_poly.pdbx_seq_one_letter_code
_entity_poly.pdbx_strand_id
1 'polypeptide(L)'
;MVVPKEMFIKFPEEVLPHGPPVPIWVDFRVGDGRANLSSGFTSGLEALGLMDIVAVETPESIAVLRERLTGLAGYLISNSLVINDGDTVGHDEDESISVIYGESDFGHEKTVMHLKYGNAKNKSKLKFW
;
A
#
# COMPACT_ATOMS: atom_id res chain seq x y z
N MET A 1 -3.07 17.61 -11.97
CA MET A 1 -2.06 18.56 -11.44
C MET A 1 -0.85 18.48 -12.34
N VAL A 2 -0.25 19.61 -12.72
CA VAL A 2 0.97 19.63 -13.55
C VAL A 2 2.07 20.28 -12.71
N VAL A 3 3.17 19.56 -12.51
CA VAL A 3 4.35 20.04 -11.77
C VAL A 3 5.35 20.61 -12.76
N PRO A 4 5.94 21.80 -12.54
CA PRO A 4 6.99 22.34 -13.39
C PRO A 4 8.18 21.38 -13.50
N LYS A 5 8.76 21.26 -14.70
CA LYS A 5 9.87 20.32 -14.98
C LYS A 5 11.04 20.50 -14.01
N GLU A 6 11.43 21.75 -13.77
CA GLU A 6 12.56 22.06 -12.89
C GLU A 6 12.28 21.65 -11.44
N MET A 7 11.04 21.81 -10.96
CA MET A 7 10.64 21.37 -9.64
C MET A 7 10.64 19.85 -9.54
N PHE A 8 10.13 19.16 -10.57
CA PHE A 8 10.12 17.70 -10.62
C PHE A 8 11.53 17.11 -10.58
N ILE A 9 12.51 17.74 -11.24
CA ILE A 9 13.90 17.27 -11.25
C ILE A 9 14.62 17.58 -9.92
N LYS A 10 14.44 18.79 -9.39
CA LYS A 10 15.12 19.21 -8.14
C LYS A 10 14.62 18.48 -6.90
N PHE A 11 13.32 18.14 -6.87
CA PHE A 11 12.73 17.50 -5.70
C PHE A 11 13.44 16.18 -5.31
N PRO A 12 13.67 15.21 -6.22
CA PRO A 12 14.50 14.05 -5.91
C PRO A 12 15.91 14.39 -5.40
N GLU A 13 16.59 15.40 -5.96
CA GLU A 13 17.95 15.77 -5.54
C GLU A 13 18.01 16.18 -4.06
N GLU A 14 16.98 16.90 -3.60
CA GLU A 14 16.86 17.35 -2.21
C GLU A 14 16.34 16.24 -1.27
N VAL A 15 15.48 15.35 -1.77
CA VAL A 15 14.79 14.35 -0.94
C VAL A 15 15.55 13.03 -0.82
N LEU A 16 16.22 12.57 -1.88
CA LEU A 16 16.94 11.29 -1.90
C LEU A 16 17.92 11.10 -0.73
N PRO A 17 18.68 12.11 -0.26
CA PRO A 17 19.53 11.98 0.92
C PRO A 17 18.78 11.63 2.22
N HIS A 18 17.46 11.88 2.26
CA HIS A 18 16.60 11.67 3.42
C HIS A 18 15.63 10.49 3.25
N GLY A 19 15.54 9.90 2.06
CA GLY A 19 14.70 8.75 1.76
C GLY A 19 14.15 8.77 0.34
N PRO A 20 13.44 7.71 -0.07
CA PRO A 20 12.83 7.69 -1.40
C PRO A 20 11.73 8.76 -1.52
N PRO A 21 11.67 9.51 -2.64
CA PRO A 21 10.65 10.52 -2.88
C PRO A 21 9.33 9.85 -3.34
N VAL A 22 8.76 9.01 -2.46
CA VAL A 22 7.57 8.18 -2.73
C VAL A 22 6.42 8.93 -3.43
N PRO A 23 6.01 10.15 -3.02
CA PRO A 23 4.84 10.81 -3.59
C PRO A 23 4.95 11.23 -5.06
N ILE A 24 6.16 11.26 -5.63
CA ILE A 24 6.37 11.57 -7.05
C ILE A 24 6.67 10.32 -7.89
N TRP A 25 7.04 9.22 -7.25
CA TRP A 25 7.31 7.93 -7.92
C TRP A 25 6.08 7.04 -7.99
N VAL A 26 5.19 7.16 -7.02
CA VAL A 26 4.03 6.30 -6.88
C VAL A 26 2.78 7.16 -6.85
N ASP A 27 1.82 6.85 -7.73
CA ASP A 27 0.48 7.42 -7.69
C ASP A 27 -0.37 6.66 -6.67
N PHE A 28 -1.15 7.38 -5.88
CA PHE A 28 -2.00 6.82 -4.82
C PHE A 28 -3.44 7.23 -5.07
N ARG A 29 -4.26 6.27 -5.49
CA ARG A 29 -5.69 6.49 -5.75
C ARG A 29 -6.49 5.83 -4.66
N VAL A 30 -7.23 6.64 -3.92
CA VAL A 30 -8.13 6.20 -2.87
C VAL A 30 -9.48 6.86 -3.10
N GLY A 31 -10.56 6.16 -2.76
CA GLY A 31 -11.91 6.68 -2.89
C GLY A 31 -12.91 5.90 -2.05
N ASP A 32 -14.13 6.41 -2.04
CA ASP A 32 -15.24 5.75 -1.36
C ASP A 32 -15.55 4.40 -2.02
N GLY A 33 -15.65 3.36 -1.18
CA GLY A 33 -16.20 2.07 -1.51
C GLY A 33 -17.71 2.02 -1.22
N ARG A 34 -18.26 0.81 -1.05
CA ARG A 34 -19.65 0.64 -0.61
C ARG A 34 -19.77 0.91 0.90
N ALA A 35 -20.88 1.51 1.33
CA ALA A 35 -21.30 1.57 2.74
C ALA A 35 -20.22 2.04 3.75
N ASN A 36 -19.64 3.23 3.55
CA ASN A 36 -18.59 3.84 4.39
C ASN A 36 -17.25 3.06 4.43
N LEU A 37 -17.05 2.12 3.52
CA LEU A 37 -15.74 1.51 3.29
C LEU A 37 -14.93 2.37 2.33
N SER A 38 -13.61 2.17 2.29
CA SER A 38 -12.75 2.78 1.28
C SER A 38 -12.02 1.73 0.46
N SER A 39 -11.64 2.10 -0.76
CA SER A 39 -10.81 1.28 -1.62
C SER A 39 -9.70 2.14 -2.24
N GLY A 40 -8.61 1.50 -2.60
CA GLY A 40 -7.52 2.20 -3.25
C GLY A 40 -6.43 1.28 -3.76
N PHE A 41 -5.54 1.87 -4.55
CA PHE A 41 -4.41 1.20 -5.12
C PHE A 41 -3.24 2.15 -5.36
N THR A 42 -2.05 1.58 -5.47
CA THR A 42 -0.86 2.28 -5.96
C THR A 42 -0.65 2.04 -7.44
N SER A 43 0.00 2.97 -8.13
CA SER A 43 0.54 2.73 -9.46
C SER A 43 1.94 3.30 -9.56
N GLY A 44 2.90 2.49 -10.00
CA GLY A 44 4.29 2.90 -10.24
C GLY A 44 5.34 2.11 -9.46
N LEU A 45 4.93 1.29 -8.47
CA LEU A 45 5.86 0.39 -7.78
C LEU A 45 6.48 -0.64 -8.73
N GLU A 46 5.74 -1.03 -9.76
CA GLU A 46 6.22 -1.91 -10.82
C GLU A 46 7.51 -1.40 -11.48
N ALA A 47 7.62 -0.09 -11.75
CA ALA A 47 8.79 0.50 -12.38
C ALA A 47 10.06 0.39 -11.51
N LEU A 48 9.89 0.10 -10.22
CA LEU A 48 10.94 -0.14 -9.24
C LEU A 48 11.21 -1.64 -8.99
N GLY A 49 10.56 -2.53 -9.77
CA GLY A 49 10.68 -3.98 -9.60
C GLY A 49 9.86 -4.55 -8.44
N LEU A 50 8.86 -3.80 -7.96
CA LEU A 50 7.98 -4.18 -6.85
C LEU A 50 6.55 -4.48 -7.37
N MET A 51 5.68 -4.98 -6.50
CA MET A 51 4.25 -5.14 -6.81
C MET A 51 3.48 -3.91 -6.35
N ASP A 52 2.56 -3.42 -7.20
CA ASP A 52 1.58 -2.43 -6.77
C ASP A 52 0.64 -3.03 -5.71
N ILE A 53 0.14 -2.17 -4.82
CA ILE A 53 -0.67 -2.55 -3.66
C ILE A 53 -2.13 -2.25 -3.98
N VAL A 54 -3.03 -3.18 -3.64
CA VAL A 54 -4.48 -3.03 -3.81
C VAL A 54 -5.18 -3.30 -2.49
N ALA A 55 -6.13 -2.43 -2.13
CA ALA A 55 -7.00 -2.62 -0.99
C ALA A 55 -8.44 -2.32 -1.41
N VAL A 56 -9.35 -3.28 -1.15
CA VAL A 56 -10.75 -3.19 -1.57
C VAL A 56 -11.64 -3.30 -0.35
N GLU A 57 -12.59 -2.37 -0.22
CA GLU A 57 -13.64 -2.41 0.81
C GLU A 57 -13.08 -2.50 2.23
N THR A 58 -12.09 -1.66 2.52
CA THR A 58 -11.45 -1.59 3.84
C THR A 58 -12.33 -0.80 4.82
N PRO A 59 -12.26 -1.10 6.13
CA PRO A 59 -12.96 -0.33 7.16
C PRO A 59 -12.31 1.03 7.45
N GLU A 60 -11.19 1.33 6.80
CA GLU A 60 -10.45 2.57 7.01
C GLU A 60 -11.12 3.74 6.31
N SER A 61 -10.93 4.94 6.86
CA SER A 61 -11.27 6.16 6.13
C SER A 61 -10.31 6.35 4.95
N ILE A 62 -10.72 7.14 3.96
CA ILE A 62 -9.89 7.47 2.78
C ILE A 62 -8.51 8.01 3.18
N ALA A 63 -8.47 8.86 4.21
CA ALA A 63 -7.22 9.46 4.69
C ALA A 63 -6.28 8.42 5.31
N VAL A 64 -6.83 7.52 6.15
CA VAL A 64 -6.07 6.45 6.79
C VAL A 64 -5.57 5.45 5.76
N LEU A 65 -6.42 5.05 4.80
CA LEU A 65 -6.00 4.16 3.72
C LEU A 65 -4.90 4.78 2.86
N ARG A 66 -4.99 6.08 2.56
CA ARG A 66 -3.94 6.79 1.82
C ARG A 66 -2.62 6.77 2.57
N GLU A 67 -2.64 7.03 3.86
CA GLU A 67 -1.45 6.99 4.73
C GLU A 67 -0.84 5.58 4.74
N ARG A 68 -1.66 4.54 4.89
CA ARG A 68 -1.22 3.14 4.85
C ARG A 68 -0.54 2.78 3.54
N LEU A 69 -1.18 3.07 2.40
CA LEU A 69 -0.59 2.79 1.09
C LEU A 69 0.73 3.54 0.90
N THR A 70 0.79 4.80 1.35
CA THR A 70 2.02 5.61 1.27
C THR A 70 3.14 5.01 2.14
N GLY A 71 2.82 4.60 3.37
CA GLY A 71 3.76 3.98 4.30
C GLY A 71 4.29 2.64 3.79
N LEU A 72 3.41 1.77 3.30
CA LEU A 72 3.81 0.47 2.74
C LEU A 72 4.65 0.62 1.46
N ALA A 73 4.28 1.53 0.56
CA ALA A 73 5.10 1.83 -0.61
C ALA A 73 6.50 2.30 -0.21
N GLY A 74 6.61 3.22 0.76
CA GLY A 74 7.89 3.67 1.29
C GLY A 74 8.71 2.56 1.95
N TYR A 75 8.05 1.67 2.69
CA TYR A 75 8.69 0.50 3.30
C TYR A 75 9.25 -0.46 2.24
N LEU A 76 8.46 -0.80 1.22
CA LEU A 76 8.88 -1.69 0.13
C LEU A 76 10.01 -1.09 -0.71
N ILE A 77 9.96 0.22 -1.00
CA ILE A 77 11.03 0.88 -1.74
C ILE A 77 12.35 0.87 -0.95
N SER A 78 12.26 1.03 0.38
CA SER A 78 13.45 1.08 1.24
C SER A 78 14.03 -0.30 1.55
N ASN A 79 13.21 -1.35 1.55
CA ASN A 79 13.60 -2.70 1.97
C ASN A 79 13.53 -3.75 0.85
N SER A 80 13.11 -3.37 -0.36
CA SER A 80 12.73 -4.28 -1.46
C SER A 80 11.46 -5.11 -1.14
N LEU A 81 11.11 -6.06 -2.01
CA LEU A 81 9.96 -6.96 -1.81
C LEU A 81 10.25 -7.99 -0.71
N VAL A 82 10.11 -7.57 0.54
CA VAL A 82 10.32 -8.40 1.75
C VAL A 82 9.04 -8.99 2.33
N ILE A 83 7.90 -8.45 1.91
CA ILE A 83 6.58 -8.96 2.24
C ILE A 83 6.27 -10.07 1.24
N ASN A 84 5.81 -11.22 1.71
CA ASN A 84 5.47 -12.39 0.90
C ASN A 84 3.95 -12.62 0.87
N ASP A 85 3.51 -13.43 -0.08
CA ASP A 85 2.14 -13.94 -0.10
C ASP A 85 1.84 -14.70 1.21
N GLY A 86 0.73 -14.35 1.86
CA GLY A 86 0.33 -14.89 3.16
C GLY A 86 0.92 -14.18 4.38
N ASP A 87 1.86 -13.25 4.22
CA ASP A 87 2.36 -12.45 5.33
C ASP A 87 1.26 -11.53 5.89
N THR A 88 1.51 -10.99 7.09
CA THR A 88 0.61 -10.01 7.71
C THR A 88 1.32 -8.69 7.91
N VAL A 89 0.63 -7.60 7.60
CA VAL A 89 1.06 -6.23 7.90
C VAL A 89 0.10 -5.58 8.90
N GLY A 90 0.60 -4.68 9.73
CA GLY A 90 -0.19 -3.99 10.75
C GLY A 90 0.62 -2.89 11.41
N HIS A 91 -0.06 -1.88 11.94
CA HIS A 91 0.58 -0.80 12.70
C HIS A 91 0.92 -1.22 14.14
N ASP A 92 0.13 -2.13 14.72
CA ASP A 92 0.30 -2.65 16.07
C ASP A 92 -0.01 -4.16 16.15
N GLU A 93 0.15 -4.76 17.34
CA GLU A 93 -0.07 -6.20 17.58
C GLU A 93 -1.56 -6.61 17.48
N ASP A 94 -2.47 -5.66 17.46
CA ASP A 94 -3.91 -5.90 17.37
C ASP A 94 -4.43 -5.84 15.93
N GLU A 95 -3.71 -5.14 15.05
CA GLU A 95 -3.96 -5.08 13.62
C GLU A 95 -3.22 -6.17 12.85
N SER A 96 -3.99 -7.05 12.20
CA SER A 96 -3.45 -8.07 11.29
C SER A 96 -4.19 -8.00 9.96
N ILE A 97 -3.51 -7.47 8.94
CA ILE A 97 -3.99 -7.38 7.56
C ILE A 97 -3.20 -8.40 6.76
N SER A 98 -3.88 -9.39 6.20
CA SER A 98 -3.25 -10.43 5.40
C SER A 98 -2.89 -9.91 4.02
N VAL A 99 -1.74 -10.34 3.54
CA VAL A 99 -1.25 -10.06 2.19
C VAL A 99 -1.58 -11.23 1.28
N ILE A 100 -2.19 -10.95 0.13
CA ILE A 100 -2.50 -11.95 -0.89
C ILE A 100 -2.02 -11.48 -2.26
N TYR A 101 -1.24 -12.28 -2.95
CA TYR A 101 -0.85 -11.98 -4.33
C TYR A 101 -1.95 -12.42 -5.30
N GLY A 102 -2.23 -11.58 -6.30
CA GLY A 102 -3.24 -11.94 -7.29
C GLY A 102 -3.44 -10.91 -8.38
N GLU A 103 -4.43 -11.16 -9.22
CA GLU A 103 -4.89 -10.22 -10.24
C GLU A 103 -5.49 -8.97 -9.59
N SER A 104 -5.38 -7.83 -10.27
CA SER A 104 -5.87 -6.56 -9.76
C SER A 104 -7.34 -6.32 -10.06
N ASP A 105 -8.11 -5.90 -9.05
CA ASP A 105 -9.47 -5.38 -9.22
C ASP A 105 -9.51 -4.03 -9.99
N PHE A 106 -8.36 -3.38 -10.15
CA PHE A 106 -8.22 -2.03 -10.74
C PHE A 106 -7.51 -2.02 -12.09
N GLY A 107 -7.32 -3.18 -12.72
CA GLY A 107 -6.83 -3.28 -14.10
C GLY A 107 -5.31 -3.17 -14.27
N HIS A 108 -4.52 -3.41 -13.22
CA HIS A 108 -3.08 -3.62 -13.39
C HIS A 108 -2.84 -4.90 -14.20
N GLU A 109 -1.94 -4.83 -15.17
CA GLU A 109 -1.60 -5.98 -16.01
C GLU A 109 -0.80 -7.05 -15.26
N LYS A 110 -0.05 -6.65 -14.24
CA LYS A 110 0.77 -7.53 -13.42
C LYS A 110 0.11 -7.90 -12.10
N THR A 111 0.60 -8.98 -11.50
CA THR A 111 0.25 -9.40 -10.15
C THR A 111 0.48 -8.27 -9.14
N VAL A 112 -0.52 -8.06 -8.29
CA VAL A 112 -0.51 -7.04 -7.23
C VAL A 112 -0.54 -7.68 -5.85
N MET A 113 -0.15 -6.89 -4.85
CA MET A 113 -0.23 -7.23 -3.44
C MET A 113 -1.56 -6.74 -2.85
N HIS A 114 -2.48 -7.65 -2.55
CA HIS A 114 -3.76 -7.32 -1.91
C HIS A 114 -3.62 -7.20 -0.40
N LEU A 115 -4.19 -6.15 0.17
CA LEU A 115 -4.43 -6.01 1.60
C LEU A 115 -5.82 -6.52 1.94
N LYS A 116 -5.89 -7.63 2.68
CA LYS A 116 -7.15 -8.24 3.14
C LYS A 116 -7.32 -8.01 4.64
N TYR A 117 -8.30 -7.19 4.98
CA TYR A 117 -8.67 -6.93 6.36
C TYR A 117 -9.45 -8.13 6.89
N GLY A 118 -8.91 -8.80 7.90
CA GLY A 118 -9.66 -9.82 8.62
C GLY A 118 -10.86 -9.18 9.32
N ASN A 119 -11.98 -9.91 9.42
CA ASN A 119 -13.01 -9.54 10.38
C ASN A 119 -12.34 -9.48 11.77
N ALA A 120 -12.34 -8.31 12.42
CA ALA A 120 -11.80 -8.08 13.77
C ALA A 120 -12.49 -8.90 14.89
N LYS A 121 -13.17 -10.00 14.55
CA LYS A 121 -13.89 -10.92 15.44
C LYS A 121 -13.52 -12.39 15.24
N ASN A 122 -12.32 -12.71 14.78
CA ASN A 122 -11.81 -14.07 14.87
C ASN A 122 -10.29 -14.10 15.14
N LYS A 123 -9.86 -13.50 16.26
CA LYS A 123 -8.68 -14.03 16.95
C LYS A 123 -9.06 -15.42 17.46
N SER A 124 -8.85 -16.44 16.62
CA SER A 124 -8.82 -17.83 17.06
C SER A 124 -7.83 -17.90 18.21
N LYS A 125 -8.32 -18.25 19.41
CA LYS A 125 -7.48 -18.54 20.57
C LYS A 125 -6.69 -19.82 20.28
N LEU A 126 -5.59 -19.70 19.55
CA LEU A 126 -4.56 -20.73 19.52
C LEU A 126 -3.84 -20.69 20.87
N LYS A 127 -4.39 -21.47 21.81
CA LYS A 127 -3.67 -21.92 23.00
C LYS A 127 -2.50 -22.78 22.54
N PHE A 128 -1.29 -22.41 22.91
CA PHE A 128 -0.18 -23.36 23.04
C PHE A 128 0.30 -23.35 24.48
N TRP A 129 0.64 -24.56 24.93
CA TRP A 129 0.87 -25.01 26.29
C TRP A 129 2.06 -24.33 26.97
#